data_AF-A0A956N0N5-F1
#
_entry.id   AF-A0A956N0N5-F1
#
_cell.length_a   1.000
_cell.length_b   1.000
_cell.length_c   1.000
_cell.angle_alpha   90.00
_cell.angle_beta   90.00
_cell.angle_gamma   90.00
#
_symmetry.space_group_name_H-M   'P 1'
#
loop_
_entity.id
_entity.type
_entity.pdbx_description
1 polymer ?
#
loop_
_entity_poly.entity_id
_entity_poly.type
_entity_poly.pdbx_seq_one_letter_code
_entity_poly.pdbx_strand_id
1 'polypeptide(L)'
;MGYIKHKAIIVTDSNKISIEKVHRKCKKIIKNYLKKVEFKHCYVPMLTEIVKSVCNGFYSFMIATDGSKEGWEVSNDMKDVRKDIINYLISKQIEYAYITYGGDSDDKTIE
;
A
#
# COMPACT_ATOMS: atom_id res chain seq x y z
N MET A 1 22.42 -0.86 -13.47
CA MET A 1 22.18 -0.99 -12.01
C MET A 1 20.84 -0.36 -11.71
N GLY A 2 19.94 -1.04 -10.99
CA GLY A 2 18.61 -0.50 -10.64
C GLY A 2 18.62 0.25 -9.30
N TYR A 3 17.75 1.25 -9.16
CA TYR A 3 17.55 2.03 -7.93
C TYR A 3 16.30 1.55 -7.16
N ILE A 4 16.18 1.96 -5.90
CA ILE A 4 15.00 1.68 -5.06
C ILE A 4 14.19 2.96 -4.95
N LYS A 5 12.92 2.93 -5.38
CA LYS A 5 11.95 4.00 -5.13
C LYS A 5 10.86 3.50 -4.22
N HIS A 6 10.65 4.20 -3.13
CA HIS A 6 9.65 3.86 -2.14
C HIS A 6 8.28 4.33 -2.62
N LYS A 7 7.28 3.44 -2.53
CA LYS A 7 5.88 3.71 -2.87
C LYS A 7 4.99 3.13 -1.77
N ALA A 8 4.44 3.99 -0.93
CA ALA A 8 3.57 3.62 0.19
C ALA A 8 2.19 4.27 0.06
N ILE A 9 1.18 3.68 0.68
CA ILE A 9 -0.17 4.23 0.74
C ILE A 9 -0.57 4.33 2.22
N ILE A 10 -1.02 5.49 2.66
CA ILE A 10 -1.65 5.66 3.97
C ILE A 10 -3.15 5.82 3.74
N VAL A 11 -3.96 5.10 4.48
CA VAL A 11 -5.42 5.14 4.39
C VAL A 11 -5.98 5.60 5.72
N THR A 12 -6.91 6.56 5.69
CA THR A 12 -7.54 7.12 6.89
C THR A 12 -9.05 7.21 6.70
N ASP A 13 -9.81 6.91 7.75
CA ASP A 13 -11.27 7.05 7.75
C ASP A 13 -11.75 7.23 9.21
N SER A 14 -12.82 7.99 9.42
CA SER A 14 -13.49 8.13 10.73
C SER A 14 -14.45 6.97 11.02
N ASN A 15 -14.89 6.23 9.99
CA ASN A 15 -15.81 5.12 10.12
C ASN A 15 -15.06 3.79 10.32
N LYS A 16 -15.13 3.24 11.53
CA LYS A 16 -14.50 1.96 11.90
C LYS A 16 -14.92 0.79 11.00
N ILE A 17 -16.20 0.68 10.67
CA ILE A 17 -16.72 -0.44 9.86
C ILE A 17 -16.21 -0.32 8.43
N SER A 18 -16.18 0.90 7.90
CA SER A 18 -15.64 1.22 6.58
C SER A 18 -14.16 0.85 6.49
N ILE A 19 -13.33 1.36 7.40
CA ILE A 19 -11.88 1.13 7.33
C ILE A 19 -11.51 -0.34 7.51
N GLU A 20 -12.22 -1.08 8.38
CA GLU A 20 -12.00 -2.52 8.52
C GLU A 20 -12.38 -3.28 7.25
N LYS A 21 -13.44 -2.88 6.55
CA LYS A 21 -13.82 -3.46 5.26
C LYS A 21 -12.76 -3.19 4.20
N VAL A 22 -12.23 -1.97 4.18
CA VAL A 22 -11.16 -1.56 3.27
C VAL A 22 -9.87 -2.33 3.56
N HIS A 23 -9.47 -2.43 4.82
CA HIS A 23 -8.28 -3.17 5.26
C HIS A 23 -8.36 -4.64 4.86
N ARG A 24 -9.49 -5.31 5.12
CA ARG A 24 -9.73 -6.69 4.70
C ARG A 24 -9.64 -6.87 3.18
N LYS A 25 -10.15 -5.90 2.40
CA LYS A 25 -10.04 -5.95 0.93
C LYS A 25 -8.60 -5.78 0.47
N CYS A 26 -7.85 -4.82 1.02
CA CYS A 26 -6.42 -4.64 0.72
C CYS A 26 -5.63 -5.92 1.05
N LYS A 27 -5.87 -6.51 2.22
CA LYS A 27 -5.29 -7.80 2.63
C LYS A 27 -5.59 -8.91 1.63
N LYS A 28 -6.82 -8.95 1.08
CA LYS A 28 -7.20 -9.94 0.06
C LYS A 28 -6.48 -9.70 -1.27
N ILE A 29 -6.35 -8.46 -1.73
CA ILE A 29 -5.62 -8.11 -2.95
C ILE A 29 -4.16 -8.54 -2.82
N ILE A 30 -3.49 -8.15 -1.74
CA ILE A 30 -2.09 -8.49 -1.46
C ILE A 30 -1.92 -10.01 -1.36
N LYS A 31 -2.79 -10.72 -0.61
CA LYS A 31 -2.73 -12.19 -0.52
C LYS A 31 -2.90 -12.87 -1.87
N ASN A 32 -3.77 -12.36 -2.74
CA ASN A 32 -3.98 -12.92 -4.06
C ASN A 32 -2.75 -12.74 -4.95
N TYR A 33 -2.06 -11.61 -4.83
CA TYR A 33 -0.77 -11.39 -5.48
C TYR A 33 0.29 -12.38 -4.96
N LEU A 34 0.47 -12.45 -3.64
CA LEU A 34 1.46 -13.32 -3.00
C LEU A 34 1.25 -14.82 -3.30
N LYS A 35 0.04 -15.25 -3.68
CA LYS A 35 -0.22 -16.62 -4.15
C LYS A 35 0.29 -16.89 -5.57
N LYS A 36 0.42 -15.85 -6.40
CA LYS A 36 0.88 -15.96 -7.80
C LYS A 36 2.39 -15.94 -7.90
N VAL A 37 3.06 -15.20 -7.02
CA VAL A 37 4.53 -15.11 -6.99
C VAL A 37 5.10 -16.23 -6.14
N GLU A 38 6.05 -16.97 -6.71
CA GLU A 38 6.72 -18.11 -6.06
C GLU A 38 7.76 -17.69 -4.98
N PHE A 39 7.71 -16.44 -4.50
CA PHE A 39 8.62 -15.91 -3.50
C PHE A 39 8.28 -16.43 -2.09
N LYS A 40 8.61 -17.70 -1.83
CA LYS A 40 8.44 -18.36 -0.51
C LYS A 40 9.23 -17.71 0.63
N HIS A 41 10.21 -16.85 0.33
CA HIS A 41 11.13 -16.26 1.32
C HIS A 41 10.94 -14.76 1.59
N CYS A 42 10.09 -14.06 0.82
CA CYS A 42 9.84 -12.63 0.99
C CYS A 42 8.40 -12.38 1.44
N TYR A 43 7.97 -13.02 2.53
CA TYR A 43 6.70 -12.70 3.16
C TYR A 43 6.90 -11.56 4.14
N VAL A 44 6.95 -10.32 3.64
CA VAL A 44 6.83 -9.15 4.51
C VAL A 44 5.37 -8.71 4.45
N PRO A 45 4.60 -8.77 5.55
CA PRO A 45 3.26 -8.20 5.56
C PRO A 45 3.38 -6.70 5.28
N MET A 46 3.06 -6.31 4.05
CA MET A 46 3.08 -4.90 3.63
C MET A 46 1.94 -4.09 4.24
N LEU A 47 0.97 -4.75 4.86
CA LEU A 47 -0.20 -4.10 5.44
C LEU A 47 -0.04 -4.04 6.96
N THR A 48 -0.01 -2.83 7.53
CA THR A 48 0.01 -2.66 8.99
C THR A 48 -1.34 -2.98 9.61
N GLU A 49 -1.38 -3.13 10.93
CA GLU A 49 -2.64 -3.11 11.67
C GLU A 49 -3.33 -1.74 11.58
N ILE A 50 -4.63 -1.72 11.87
CA ILE A 50 -5.42 -0.49 11.96
C ILE A 50 -5.15 0.17 13.30
N VAL A 51 -4.66 1.40 13.27
CA VAL A 51 -4.37 2.20 14.45
C VAL A 51 -5.50 3.21 14.64
N LYS A 52 -6.08 3.27 15.84
CA LYS A 52 -7.04 4.30 16.21
C LYS A 52 -6.31 5.58 16.61
N SER A 53 -6.72 6.71 16.06
CA SER A 53 -6.22 8.04 16.43
C SER A 53 -6.51 8.36 17.89
N VAL A 54 -5.61 9.11 18.51
CA VAL A 54 -5.78 9.64 19.87
C VAL A 54 -6.90 10.68 19.97
N CYS A 55 -7.22 11.35 18.86
CA CYS A 55 -8.27 12.37 18.79
C CYS A 55 -9.17 12.21 17.56
N ASN A 56 -10.38 12.76 17.65
CA ASN A 56 -11.36 12.89 16.56
C ASN A 56 -11.86 11.57 15.94
N GLY A 57 -11.58 10.42 16.57
CA GLY A 57 -12.20 9.14 16.21
C GLY A 57 -11.76 8.54 14.88
N PHE A 58 -10.66 9.03 14.30
CA PHE A 58 -10.10 8.47 13.07
C PHE A 58 -9.38 7.14 13.29
N TYR A 59 -9.25 6.39 12.22
CA TYR A 59 -8.51 5.16 12.13
C TYR A 59 -7.59 5.26 10.91
N SER A 60 -6.40 4.69 11.01
CA SER A 60 -5.44 4.69 9.90
C SER A 60 -4.71 3.36 9.79
N PHE A 61 -4.31 3.01 8.58
CA PHE A 61 -3.36 1.93 8.33
C PHE A 61 -2.47 2.28 7.13
N MET A 62 -1.36 1.56 6.98
CA MET A 62 -0.40 1.77 5.91
C MET A 62 -0.25 0.50 5.07
N ILE A 63 -0.19 0.68 3.75
CA ILE A 63 0.44 -0.26 2.82
C ILE A 63 1.89 0.22 2.63
N ALA A 64 2.83 -0.49 3.25
CA ALA A 64 4.26 -0.24 3.20
C ALA A 64 4.84 -0.48 1.80
N THR A 65 6.10 -0.10 1.62
CA THR A 65 6.84 -0.23 0.37
C THR A 65 7.24 -1.68 0.11
N ASP A 66 7.35 -2.09 -1.16
CA ASP A 66 7.84 -3.44 -1.53
C ASP A 66 9.36 -3.58 -1.40
N GLY A 67 10.11 -2.48 -1.43
CA GLY A 67 11.57 -2.48 -1.29
C GLY A 67 12.32 -3.11 -2.47
N SER A 68 11.64 -3.41 -3.57
CA SER A 68 12.24 -3.93 -4.79
C SER A 68 12.93 -2.83 -5.58
N LYS A 69 13.89 -3.24 -6.41
CA LYS A 69 14.52 -2.32 -7.37
C LYS A 69 13.54 -2.04 -8.50
N GLU A 70 13.47 -0.79 -8.92
CA GLU A 70 12.63 -0.40 -10.06
C GLU A 70 13.06 -1.15 -11.33
N GLY A 71 12.07 -1.59 -12.11
CA GLY A 71 12.27 -2.42 -13.30
C GLY A 71 12.39 -3.92 -13.02
N TRP A 72 12.49 -4.38 -11.77
CA TRP A 72 12.40 -5.80 -11.44
C TRP A 72 10.94 -6.28 -11.50
N GLU A 73 10.73 -7.57 -11.79
CA GLU A 73 9.39 -8.17 -11.93
C GLU A 73 8.52 -7.89 -10.69
N VAL A 74 9.06 -8.08 -9.49
CA VAL A 74 8.37 -7.77 -8.23
C VAL A 74 7.94 -6.30 -8.15
N SER A 75 8.78 -5.36 -8.61
CA SER A 75 8.42 -3.93 -8.61
C SER A 75 7.27 -3.63 -9.58
N ASN A 76 7.28 -4.27 -10.76
CA ASN A 76 6.23 -4.12 -11.77
C ASN A 76 4.90 -4.71 -11.28
N ASP A 77 4.94 -5.92 -10.74
CA ASP A 77 3.76 -6.54 -10.16
C ASP A 77 3.16 -5.71 -9.02
N MET A 78 4.03 -5.19 -8.13
CA MET A 78 3.59 -4.37 -7.00
C MET A 78 3.02 -3.03 -7.45
N LYS A 79 3.38 -2.53 -8.63
CA LYS A 79 2.73 -1.38 -9.26
C LYS A 79 1.26 -1.69 -9.57
N ASP A 80 0.96 -2.87 -10.10
CA ASP A 80 -0.40 -3.29 -10.40
C ASP A 80 -1.21 -3.53 -9.11
N VAL A 81 -0.60 -4.15 -8.09
CA VAL A 81 -1.21 -4.31 -6.77
C VAL A 81 -1.61 -2.96 -6.16
N ARG A 82 -0.71 -1.97 -6.19
CA ARG A 82 -1.02 -0.62 -5.71
C ARG A 82 -2.12 0.04 -6.53
N LYS A 83 -2.10 -0.11 -7.85
CA LYS A 83 -3.15 0.41 -8.75
C LYS A 83 -4.52 -0.18 -8.41
N ASP A 84 -4.60 -1.49 -8.17
CA ASP A 84 -5.84 -2.16 -7.76
C ASP A 84 -6.36 -1.67 -6.41
N ILE A 85 -5.45 -1.45 -5.45
CA ILE A 85 -5.80 -0.87 -4.14
C ILE A 85 -6.33 0.56 -4.32
N ILE A 86 -5.61 1.42 -5.04
CA ILE A 86 -5.99 2.82 -5.27
C ILE A 86 -7.35 2.90 -5.98
N ASN A 87 -7.56 2.11 -7.03
CA ASN A 87 -8.85 2.04 -7.73
C ASN A 87 -9.98 1.62 -6.78
N TYR A 88 -9.71 0.69 -5.87
CA TYR A 88 -10.69 0.29 -4.88
C TYR A 88 -10.97 1.41 -3.87
N LEU A 89 -9.95 2.11 -3.37
CA LEU A 89 -10.11 3.26 -2.46
C LEU A 89 -10.94 4.38 -3.11
N ILE A 90 -10.62 4.73 -4.36
CA ILE A 90 -11.39 5.68 -5.17
C ILE A 90 -12.85 5.23 -5.31
N SER A 91 -13.09 3.95 -5.63
CA SER A 91 -14.46 3.40 -5.76
C SER A 91 -15.28 3.42 -4.47
N LYS A 92 -14.61 3.62 -3.32
CA LYS A 92 -15.22 3.71 -1.99
C LYS A 92 -15.17 5.11 -1.41
N GLN A 93 -14.63 6.08 -2.13
CA GLN A 93 -14.46 7.46 -1.67
C GLN A 93 -13.74 7.51 -0.31
N ILE A 94 -12.70 6.69 -0.16
CA ILE A 94 -11.88 6.62 1.06
C ILE A 94 -10.69 7.55 0.89
N GLU A 95 -10.39 8.33 1.93
CA GLU A 95 -9.22 9.20 1.97
C GLU A 95 -7.93 8.39 2.07
N TYR A 96 -6.97 8.72 1.21
CA TYR A 96 -5.65 8.12 1.23
C TYR A 96 -4.60 9.14 0.79
N ALA A 97 -3.36 8.90 1.20
CA ALA A 97 -2.18 9.58 0.67
C ALA A 97 -1.30 8.54 -0.02
N TYR A 98 -0.90 8.83 -1.26
CA TYR A 98 0.09 8.05 -1.98
C TYR A 98 1.44 8.74 -1.89
N ILE A 99 2.39 8.07 -1.22
CA ILE A 99 3.67 8.65 -0.87
C ILE A 99 4.75 7.99 -1.71
N THR A 100 5.49 8.80 -2.46
CA THR A 100 6.68 8.33 -3.18
C THR A 100 7.92 9.12 -2.83
N TYR A 101 9.02 8.42 -2.56
CA TYR A 101 10.29 9.01 -2.16
C TYR A 101 11.48 8.11 -2.47
N GLY A 102 12.69 8.69 -2.47
CA GLY A 102 13.91 8.01 -2.87
C GLY A 102 13.97 7.74 -4.38
N GLY A 103 14.93 6.90 -4.76
CA GLY A 103 15.35 6.72 -6.14
C GLY A 103 16.53 7.61 -6.52
N ASP A 104 17.02 7.45 -7.75
CA ASP A 104 18.19 8.20 -8.24
C ASP A 104 17.85 9.66 -8.60
N SER A 105 16.56 10.03 -8.63
CA SER A 105 16.10 11.42 -8.73
C SER A 105 15.59 11.92 -7.38
N ASP A 106 15.83 13.19 -7.05
CA ASP A 106 15.37 13.87 -5.83
C ASP A 106 13.83 14.09 -5.76
N ASP A 107 13.06 13.39 -6.59
CA ASP A 107 11.62 13.58 -6.72
C ASP A 107 10.86 12.95 -5.55
N LYS A 108 10.49 13.79 -4.60
CA LYS A 108 9.54 13.47 -3.52
C LYS A 108 8.16 13.99 -3.92
N THR A 109 7.19 13.09 -4.04
CA THR A 109 5.79 13.46 -4.30
C THR A 109 4.87 12.81 -3.28
N ILE A 110 3.89 13.60 -2.83
CA ILE A 110 2.74 13.17 -2.06
C ILE A 110 1.54 13.52 -2.92
N GLU A 111 0.78 12.51 -3.33
CA GLU A 111 -0.43 12.62 -4.14
C GLU A 111 -1.67 12.18 -3.35
#